data_AF-A0A7U9SFT7-F1
#
_entry.id   AF-A0A7U9SFT7-F1
#
_cell.length_a   1.000
_cell.length_b   1.000
_cell.length_c   1.000
_cell.angle_alpha   90.00
_cell.angle_beta   90.00
_cell.angle_gamma   90.00
#
_symmetry.space_group_name_H-M   'P 1'
#
loop_
_entity.id
_entity.type
_entity.pdbx_description
1 polymer ?
#
loop_
_entity_poly.entity_id
_entity_poly.type
_entity_poly.pdbx_seq_one_letter_code
_entity_poly.pdbx_strand_id
1 'polypeptide(L)'
;MLKNAETMYDNMAGMMKKLKKKAYEVNMKQFLEKNNHFFLEMTDYVGHAEDKDQAADEIARVLGETVENTFGKGAKKKIPSHLQIDINLFMIYYIFPALLKTEHEDCRRIADSICTEWKNRFKNSEISYTDYDSLYSSFREKIFGIF
;
A
#
# COMPACT_ATOMS: atom_id res chain seq x y z
N MET A 1 3.34 11.25 -13.29
CA MET A 1 3.61 10.68 -11.96
C MET A 1 2.85 9.37 -11.86
N LEU A 2 3.54 8.29 -11.48
CA LEU A 2 3.05 6.92 -11.25
C LEU A 2 2.18 6.37 -12.39
N LYS A 3 2.70 6.38 -13.61
CA LYS A 3 1.97 5.90 -14.79
C LYS A 3 1.73 4.38 -14.70
N ASN A 4 0.49 3.95 -14.88
CA ASN A 4 0.05 2.55 -14.78
C ASN A 4 0.16 1.97 -13.35
N ALA A 5 0.05 2.81 -12.31
CA ALA A 5 0.10 2.40 -10.91
C ALA A 5 -0.98 1.37 -10.53
N GLU A 6 -2.07 1.27 -11.29
CA GLU A 6 -3.10 0.24 -11.09
C GLU A 6 -2.54 -1.18 -11.16
N THR A 7 -1.44 -1.38 -11.91
CA THR A 7 -0.78 -2.68 -12.06
C THR A 7 -0.12 -3.20 -10.77
N MET A 8 0.09 -2.33 -9.76
CA MET A 8 0.49 -2.76 -8.41
C MET A 8 -0.58 -3.65 -7.77
N TYR A 9 -1.85 -3.49 -8.14
CA TYR A 9 -2.95 -4.28 -7.58
C TYR A 9 -3.26 -5.54 -8.40
N ASP A 10 -2.50 -5.81 -9.46
CA ASP A 10 -2.65 -7.04 -10.25
C ASP A 10 -2.45 -8.27 -9.36
N ASN A 11 -3.32 -9.27 -9.53
CA ASN A 11 -3.27 -10.52 -8.76
C ASN A 11 -3.37 -10.35 -7.22
N MET A 12 -3.91 -9.23 -6.72
CA MET A 12 -4.17 -9.00 -5.29
C MET A 12 -4.84 -10.21 -4.62
N ALA A 13 -5.93 -10.71 -5.21
CA ALA A 13 -6.66 -11.86 -4.67
C ALA A 13 -5.78 -13.14 -4.56
N GLY A 14 -4.89 -13.38 -5.53
CA GLY A 14 -3.97 -14.52 -5.51
C GLY A 14 -2.93 -14.40 -4.41
N MET A 15 -2.36 -13.21 -4.24
CA MET A 15 -1.35 -12.91 -3.23
C MET A 15 -1.90 -12.94 -1.79
N MET A 16 -3.19 -12.66 -1.62
CA MET A 16 -3.88 -12.64 -0.33
C MET A 16 -4.48 -14.00 0.07
N LYS A 17 -4.73 -14.92 -0.89
CA LYS A 17 -5.47 -16.18 -0.67
C LYS A 17 -4.91 -17.08 0.45
N LYS A 18 -3.61 -17.00 0.74
CA LYS A 18 -2.92 -17.77 1.79
C LYS A 18 -1.71 -17.00 2.32
N LEU A 19 -1.96 -15.93 3.09
CA LEU A 19 -0.92 -15.20 3.83
C LEU A 19 -0.27 -16.10 4.90
N LYS A 20 0.60 -17.01 4.45
CA LYS A 20 1.50 -17.80 5.29
C LYS A 20 2.89 -17.26 5.10
N LYS A 21 3.67 -17.24 6.17
CA LYS A 21 5.04 -16.70 6.21
C LYS A 21 5.89 -16.96 4.96
N LYS A 22 6.05 -18.24 4.56
CA LYS A 22 6.84 -18.63 3.37
C LYS A 22 6.25 -18.10 2.06
N ALA A 23 4.92 -18.13 1.92
CA ALA A 23 4.25 -17.63 0.73
C ALA A 23 4.34 -16.09 0.67
N TYR A 24 4.20 -15.42 1.80
CA TYR A 24 4.32 -13.97 1.91
C TYR A 24 5.71 -13.48 1.48
N GLU A 25 6.78 -14.13 1.93
CA GLU A 25 8.16 -13.79 1.51
C GLU A 25 8.36 -13.94 0.00
N VAL A 26 7.90 -15.06 -0.59
CA VAL A 26 7.98 -15.27 -2.04
C VAL A 26 7.15 -14.24 -2.80
N ASN A 27 5.91 -13.99 -2.36
CA ASN A 27 5.01 -13.03 -2.99
C ASN A 27 5.54 -11.60 -2.89
N MET A 28 6.10 -11.20 -1.74
CA MET A 28 6.69 -9.87 -1.55
C MET A 28 7.90 -9.69 -2.47
N LYS A 29 8.75 -10.71 -2.61
CA LYS A 29 9.87 -10.65 -3.55
C LYS A 29 9.39 -10.42 -4.98
N GLN A 30 8.43 -11.21 -5.46
CA GLN A 30 7.85 -11.06 -6.80
C GLN A 30 7.15 -9.71 -6.98
N PHE A 31 6.47 -9.24 -5.93
CA PHE A 31 5.81 -7.95 -5.91
C PHE A 31 6.81 -6.80 -6.09
N LEU A 32 7.94 -6.83 -5.37
CA LEU A 32 9.01 -5.85 -5.52
C LEU A 32 9.68 -5.95 -6.89
N GLU A 33 10.01 -7.16 -7.36
CA GLU A 33 10.59 -7.34 -8.70
C GLU A 33 9.76 -6.67 -9.79
N LYS A 34 8.42 -6.73 -9.68
CA LYS A 34 7.51 -6.08 -10.62
C LYS A 34 7.36 -4.57 -10.37
N ASN A 35 7.18 -4.17 -9.10
CA ASN A 35 6.62 -2.85 -8.77
C ASN A 35 7.62 -1.88 -8.11
N ASN A 36 8.87 -2.29 -7.84
CA ASN A 36 9.82 -1.46 -7.09
C ASN A 36 10.06 -0.08 -7.71
N HIS A 37 9.98 0.02 -9.04
CA HIS A 37 10.12 1.27 -9.76
C HIS A 37 9.10 2.34 -9.33
N PHE A 38 7.87 1.95 -8.95
CA PHE A 38 6.87 2.90 -8.44
C PHE A 38 7.29 3.49 -7.10
N PHE A 39 7.79 2.65 -6.17
CA PHE A 39 8.21 3.13 -4.86
C PHE A 39 9.44 4.04 -4.96
N LEU A 40 10.38 3.70 -5.85
CA LEU A 40 11.51 4.58 -6.15
C LEU A 40 11.05 5.91 -6.77
N GLU A 41 10.12 5.90 -7.73
CA GLU A 41 9.55 7.13 -8.30
C GLU A 41 8.86 8.00 -7.23
N MET A 42 8.11 7.39 -6.30
CA MET A 42 7.48 8.11 -5.18
C MET A 42 8.52 8.80 -4.30
N THR A 43 9.55 8.07 -3.87
CA THR A 43 10.58 8.62 -2.98
C THR A 43 11.47 9.63 -3.68
N ASP A 44 11.80 9.42 -4.95
CA ASP A 44 12.60 10.35 -5.75
C ASP A 44 11.85 11.66 -5.98
N TYR A 45 10.55 11.60 -6.28
CA TYR A 45 9.70 12.78 -6.44
C TYR A 45 9.67 13.63 -5.17
N VAL A 46 9.43 13.02 -4.02
CA VAL A 46 9.38 13.74 -2.73
C VAL A 46 10.77 14.21 -2.31
N GLY A 47 11.82 13.42 -2.54
CA GLY A 47 13.20 13.78 -2.19
C GLY A 47 13.71 15.03 -2.91
N HIS A 48 13.25 15.28 -4.14
CA HIS A 48 13.62 16.44 -4.94
C HIS A 48 12.67 17.64 -4.81
N ALA A 49 11.58 17.51 -4.06
CA ALA A 49 10.62 18.60 -3.88
C ALA A 49 11.11 19.64 -2.88
N GLU A 50 10.84 20.92 -3.15
CA GLU A 50 11.04 22.00 -2.16
C GLU A 50 10.06 21.86 -1.00
N ASP A 51 8.79 21.58 -1.30
CA ASP A 51 7.75 21.25 -0.33
C ASP A 51 7.49 19.74 -0.34
N LYS A 52 8.19 19.02 0.54
CA LYS A 52 8.11 17.56 0.67
C LYS A 52 6.75 17.08 1.19
N ASP A 53 6.06 17.89 2.00
CA ASP A 53 4.75 17.53 2.56
C ASP A 53 3.67 17.61 1.47
N GLN A 54 3.67 18.69 0.68
CA GLN A 54 2.80 18.81 -0.48
C GLN A 54 3.07 17.68 -1.50
N ALA A 55 4.34 17.37 -1.80
CA ALA A 55 4.68 16.30 -2.73
C ALA A 55 4.20 14.92 -2.24
N ALA A 56 4.30 14.65 -0.93
CA ALA A 56 3.79 13.42 -0.33
C ALA A 56 2.26 13.32 -0.42
N ASP A 57 1.54 14.42 -0.19
CA ASP A 57 0.08 14.49 -0.34
C ASP A 57 -0.36 14.28 -1.79
N GLU A 58 0.41 14.77 -2.77
CA GLU A 58 0.15 14.52 -4.18
C GLU A 58 0.32 13.05 -4.56
N ILE A 59 1.35 12.37 -4.03
CA ILE A 59 1.54 10.92 -4.19
C ILE A 59 0.36 10.15 -3.57
N ALA A 60 -0.02 10.52 -2.35
CA ALA A 60 -1.14 9.90 -1.64
C ALA A 60 -2.45 10.02 -2.43
N ARG A 61 -2.75 11.22 -2.93
CA ARG A 61 -3.92 11.50 -3.77
C ARG A 61 -3.89 10.68 -5.06
N VAL A 62 -2.75 10.59 -5.75
CA VAL A 62 -2.63 9.77 -6.98
C VAL A 62 -2.89 8.29 -6.70
N LEU A 63 -2.39 7.74 -5.59
CA LEU A 63 -2.69 6.37 -5.18
C LEU A 63 -4.17 6.17 -4.85
N GLY A 64 -4.77 7.09 -4.11
CA GLY A 64 -6.21 7.07 -3.79
C GLY A 64 -7.07 7.10 -5.05
N GLU A 65 -6.78 8.00 -5.98
CA GLU A 65 -7.44 8.08 -7.29
C GLU A 65 -7.25 6.81 -8.12
N THR A 66 -6.04 6.22 -8.11
CA THR A 66 -5.74 4.96 -8.81
C THR A 66 -6.65 3.84 -8.32
N VAL A 67 -6.77 3.67 -7.00
CA VAL A 67 -7.66 2.67 -6.39
C VAL A 67 -9.12 2.93 -6.76
N GLU A 68 -9.57 4.18 -6.65
CA GLU A 68 -10.95 4.56 -6.94
C GLU A 68 -11.31 4.34 -8.42
N ASN A 69 -10.39 4.64 -9.33
CA ASN A 69 -10.56 4.42 -10.77
C ASN A 69 -10.54 2.93 -11.13
N THR A 70 -9.72 2.13 -10.44
CA THR A 70 -9.56 0.70 -10.72
C THR A 70 -10.73 -0.13 -10.19
N PHE A 71 -11.21 0.20 -8.98
CA PHE A 71 -12.16 -0.65 -8.25
C PHE A 71 -13.54 -0.01 -8.03
N GLY A 72 -13.66 1.30 -8.26
CA GLY A 72 -14.92 2.02 -8.13
C GLY A 72 -15.92 1.59 -9.20
N LYS A 73 -17.18 1.42 -8.80
CA LYS A 73 -18.26 1.03 -9.71
C LYS A 73 -19.28 2.16 -9.92
N GLY A 74 -19.75 2.25 -11.16
CA GLY A 74 -20.77 3.22 -11.59
C GLY A 74 -20.28 4.67 -11.55
N ALA A 75 -21.20 5.60 -11.81
CA ALA A 75 -20.89 7.03 -11.92
C ALA A 75 -20.32 7.65 -10.63
N LYS A 76 -20.58 7.04 -9.46
CA LYS A 76 -20.10 7.50 -8.15
C LYS A 76 -18.79 6.84 -7.70
N LYS A 77 -18.16 6.01 -8.56
CA LYS A 77 -16.93 5.25 -8.25
C LYS A 77 -16.95 4.52 -6.89
N LYS A 78 -18.11 3.97 -6.51
CA LYS A 78 -18.26 3.32 -5.20
C LYS A 78 -17.54 1.97 -5.19
N ILE A 79 -16.62 1.79 -4.25
CA ILE A 79 -15.95 0.50 -4.01
C ILE A 79 -16.86 -0.40 -3.14
N PRO A 80 -17.12 -1.66 -3.53
CA PRO A 80 -17.83 -2.62 -2.67
C PRO A 80 -17.08 -2.88 -1.36
N SER A 81 -17.79 -2.97 -0.24
CA SER A 81 -17.18 -3.09 1.10
C SER A 81 -16.21 -4.26 1.26
N HIS A 82 -16.53 -5.44 0.72
CA HIS A 82 -15.62 -6.60 0.76
C HIS A 82 -14.31 -6.33 0.02
N LEU A 83 -14.40 -5.70 -1.16
CA LEU A 83 -13.23 -5.35 -1.96
C LEU A 83 -12.40 -4.25 -1.30
N GLN A 84 -13.05 -3.31 -0.62
CA GLN A 84 -12.35 -2.28 0.15
C GLN A 84 -11.55 -2.89 1.32
N ILE A 85 -12.08 -3.92 1.99
CA ILE A 85 -11.33 -4.68 3.01
C ILE A 85 -10.11 -5.34 2.37
N ASP A 86 -10.26 -6.00 1.22
CA ASP A 86 -9.14 -6.63 0.51
C ASP A 86 -8.06 -5.61 0.10
N ILE A 87 -8.46 -4.45 -0.40
CA ILE A 87 -7.55 -3.35 -0.76
C ILE A 87 -6.82 -2.84 0.48
N ASN A 88 -7.53 -2.57 1.58
CA ASN A 88 -6.92 -2.09 2.82
C ASN A 88 -5.89 -3.09 3.36
N LEU A 89 -6.21 -4.38 3.35
CA LEU A 89 -5.26 -5.42 3.72
C LEU A 89 -4.08 -5.45 2.75
N PHE A 90 -4.31 -5.33 1.44
CA PHE A 90 -3.21 -5.30 0.46
C PHE A 90 -2.28 -4.09 0.67
N MET A 91 -2.81 -2.93 1.07
CA MET A 91 -2.00 -1.78 1.45
C MET A 91 -1.07 -2.12 2.62
N ILE A 92 -1.63 -2.71 3.68
CA ILE A 92 -0.91 -3.09 4.92
C ILE A 92 0.14 -4.17 4.65
N TYR A 93 -0.20 -5.17 3.84
CA TYR A 93 0.67 -6.33 3.62
C TYR A 93 1.68 -6.13 2.50
N TYR A 94 1.42 -5.31 1.48
CA TYR A 94 2.30 -5.21 0.31
C TYR A 94 2.77 -3.80 0.01
N ILE A 95 1.87 -2.82 -0.09
CA ILE A 95 2.23 -1.47 -0.53
C ILE A 95 3.10 -0.76 0.50
N PHE A 96 2.67 -0.69 1.76
CA PHE A 96 3.45 0.00 2.79
C PHE A 96 4.78 -0.69 3.09
N PRO A 97 4.85 -2.03 3.29
CA PRO A 97 6.13 -2.67 3.50
C PRO A 97 7.07 -2.44 2.31
N ALA A 98 6.58 -2.48 1.07
CA ALA A 98 7.41 -2.24 -0.11
C ALA A 98 7.91 -0.79 -0.18
N LEU A 99 7.07 0.20 0.11
CA LEU A 99 7.46 1.60 0.22
C LEU A 99 8.55 1.79 1.29
N LEU A 100 8.37 1.19 2.48
CA LEU A 100 9.35 1.31 3.58
C LEU A 100 10.65 0.56 3.28
N LYS A 101 10.63 -0.48 2.43
CA LYS A 101 11.85 -1.16 1.96
C LYS A 101 12.72 -0.34 1.02
N THR A 102 12.25 0.82 0.55
CA THR A 102 13.14 1.79 -0.14
C THR A 102 14.20 2.36 0.79
N GLU A 103 13.95 2.35 2.11
CA GLU A 103 14.82 2.93 3.15
C GLU A 103 15.13 4.43 2.93
N HIS A 104 14.37 5.10 2.05
CA HIS A 104 14.50 6.52 1.79
C HIS A 104 14.05 7.34 3.00
N GLU A 105 14.71 8.46 3.28
CA GLU A 105 14.39 9.32 4.45
C GLU A 105 12.92 9.77 4.49
N ASP A 106 12.33 9.96 3.31
CA ASP A 106 10.96 10.45 3.16
C ASP A 106 9.89 9.33 3.07
N CYS A 107 10.28 8.05 3.11
CA CYS A 107 9.33 6.93 2.91
C CYS A 107 8.20 6.90 3.97
N ARG A 108 8.51 7.27 5.21
CA ARG A 108 7.51 7.35 6.30
C ARG A 108 6.56 8.53 6.13
N ARG A 109 7.07 9.69 5.68
CA ARG A 109 6.24 10.86 5.35
C ARG A 109 5.21 10.49 4.27
N ILE A 110 5.65 9.80 3.21
CA ILE A 110 4.75 9.33 2.15
C ILE A 110 3.70 8.37 2.73
N ALA A 111 4.10 7.43 3.59
CA ALA A 111 3.18 6.50 4.22
C ALA A 111 2.13 7.21 5.12
N ASP A 112 2.54 8.23 5.87
CA ASP A 112 1.65 9.05 6.71
C ASP A 112 0.62 9.82 5.86
N SER A 113 1.05 10.44 4.76
CA SER A 113 0.14 11.10 3.80
C SER A 113 -0.84 10.11 3.17
N ILE A 114 -0.38 8.90 2.80
CA ILE A 114 -1.27 7.84 2.29
C ILE A 114 -2.32 7.44 3.33
N CYS A 115 -1.94 7.25 4.60
CA CYS A 115 -2.90 6.95 5.67
C CYS A 115 -3.96 8.04 5.84
N THR A 116 -3.53 9.30 5.80
CA THR A 116 -4.43 10.47 5.89
C THR A 116 -5.41 10.50 4.72
N GLU A 117 -4.90 10.33 3.50
CA GLU A 117 -5.73 10.26 2.30
C GLU A 117 -6.71 9.08 2.34
N TRP A 118 -6.27 7.91 2.81
CA TRP A 118 -7.12 6.73 2.92
C TRP A 118 -8.31 6.94 3.87
N LYS A 119 -8.05 7.59 5.02
CA LYS A 119 -9.08 7.94 6.01
C LYS A 119 -10.10 8.93 5.46
N ASN A 120 -9.64 9.89 4.66
CA ASN A 120 -10.49 10.95 4.11
C ASN A 120 -11.29 10.48 2.88
N ARG A 121 -10.67 9.67 2.01
CA ARG A 121 -11.25 9.25 0.74
C ARG A 121 -12.20 8.07 0.88
N PHE A 122 -11.82 7.04 1.62
CA PHE A 122 -12.62 5.83 1.72
C PHE A 122 -13.34 5.77 3.09
N LYS A 123 -14.55 5.22 3.10
CA LYS A 123 -15.35 5.17 4.33
C LYS A 123 -14.85 4.05 5.24
N ASN A 124 -14.60 4.34 6.52
CA ASN A 124 -14.18 3.35 7.53
C ASN A 124 -12.88 2.61 7.14
N SER A 125 -11.90 3.32 6.61
CA SER A 125 -10.62 2.81 6.08
C SER A 125 -9.41 3.46 6.72
N GLU A 126 -9.54 3.86 7.99
CA GLU A 126 -8.37 4.25 8.77
C GLU A 126 -7.46 3.02 8.89
N ILE A 127 -6.34 3.07 8.16
CA ILE A 127 -5.31 2.03 8.13
C ILE A 127 -4.02 2.61 8.68
N SER A 128 -3.21 1.76 9.30
CA SER A 128 -1.83 2.06 9.69
C SER A 128 -0.85 1.22 8.87
N TYR A 129 0.43 1.56 8.93
CA TYR A 129 1.48 0.84 8.23
C TYR A 129 2.47 0.17 9.18
N THR A 130 3.17 -0.83 8.65
CA THR A 130 4.30 -1.49 9.30
C THR A 130 5.34 -1.86 8.24
N ASP A 131 6.60 -1.95 8.63
CA ASP A 131 7.66 -2.41 7.72
C ASP A 131 7.60 -3.93 7.51
N TYR A 132 8.36 -4.38 6.50
CA TYR A 132 8.40 -5.79 6.12
C TYR A 132 8.88 -6.70 7.26
N ASP A 133 9.91 -6.31 8.03
CA ASP A 133 10.52 -7.19 9.01
C ASP A 133 9.63 -7.39 10.24
N SER A 134 8.98 -6.33 10.69
CA SER A 134 7.96 -6.35 11.74
C SER A 134 6.78 -7.24 11.33
N LEU A 135 6.27 -7.05 10.11
CA LEU A 135 5.18 -7.85 9.58
C LEU A 135 5.56 -9.31 9.36
N TYR A 136 6.75 -9.58 8.81
CA TYR A 136 7.25 -10.93 8.58
C TYR A 136 7.45 -11.70 9.89
N SER A 137 7.84 -11.00 10.96
CA SER A 137 8.03 -11.55 12.28
C SER A 137 6.70 -11.91 12.95
N SER A 138 5.65 -11.11 12.77
CA SER A 138 4.32 -11.40 13.33
C SER A 138 3.69 -12.69 12.80
N PHE A 139 4.04 -13.14 11.59
CA PHE A 139 3.62 -14.47 11.09
C PHE A 139 4.19 -15.66 11.89
N ARG A 140 5.29 -15.47 12.64
CA ARG A 140 5.86 -16.52 13.52
C ARG A 140 5.13 -16.60 14.84
N GLU A 141 4.55 -15.49 15.28
CA GLU A 141 3.73 -15.45 16.45
C GLU A 141 2.42 -16.18 16.10
N LYS A 142 2.38 -17.47 16.45
CA LYS A 142 1.11 -18.00 16.93
C LYS A 142 0.60 -16.95 17.90
N ILE A 143 -0.57 -16.38 17.62
CA ILE A 143 -1.34 -15.66 18.63
C ILE A 143 -1.54 -16.67 19.76
N PHE A 144 -0.65 -16.67 20.74
CA PHE A 144 -0.88 -17.29 22.02
C PHE A 144 -1.76 -16.29 22.77
N GLY A 145 -3.07 -16.44 22.62
CA GLY A 145 -4.01 -15.98 23.64
C GLY A 145 -4.99 -14.87 23.27
N ILE A 146 -5.68 -14.93 22.13
CA ILE A 146 -7.00 -14.29 22.03
C ILE A 146 -7.98 -15.28 21.37
N PHE A 147 -8.63 -16.07 22.22
CA PHE A 147 -9.99 -16.60 22.04
C PHE A 147 -10.94 -15.72 22.85
#